data_AF-A0A0C9YJL8-F1
#
_entry.id   AF-A0A0C9YJL8-F1
#
_cell.length_a   1.000
_cell.length_b   1.000
_cell.length_c   1.000
_cell.angle_alpha   90.00
_cell.angle_beta   90.00
_cell.angle_gamma   90.00
#
_symmetry.space_group_name_H-M   'P 1'
#
loop_
_entity.id
_entity.type
_entity.pdbx_description
1 polymer ?
#
loop_
_entity_poly.entity_id
_entity_poly.type
_entity_poly.pdbx_seq_one_letter_code
_entity_poly.pdbx_strand_id
1 'polypeptide(L)'
;MRLALLEAAKCTPTLAAFCVGCVITTRPPQSTSSVIISTGHSRELLGNTHAEANALSKAHTLSIDQLRALFPTLDSSELDIDTILSHSDVYTTLEPCSIRTSGLAPCAAALIGAKVRRCIIGVAEPLDFVECEGARKLKEAGVEVVWLGGLEEECLATARRGHTT
;
A
#
# COMPACT_ATOMS: atom_id res chain seq x y z
N MET A 1 -2.97 -0.93 -9.73
CA MET A 1 -2.75 -2.37 -9.46
C MET A 1 -1.62 -3.00 -10.28
N ARG A 2 -1.59 -2.91 -11.61
CA ARG A 2 -0.50 -3.51 -12.42
C ARG A 2 0.91 -3.13 -11.94
N LEU A 3 1.14 -1.86 -11.61
CA LEU A 3 2.41 -1.44 -11.01
C LEU A 3 2.66 -2.08 -9.64
N ALA A 4 1.64 -2.26 -8.79
CA ALA A 4 1.79 -2.95 -7.50
C ALA A 4 2.19 -4.42 -7.69
N LEU A 5 1.67 -5.11 -8.72
CA LEU A 5 2.12 -6.45 -9.09
C LEU A 5 3.59 -6.46 -9.55
N LEU A 6 4.02 -5.45 -10.32
CA LEU A 6 5.43 -5.30 -10.70
C LEU A 6 6.34 -5.04 -9.49
N GLU A 7 5.87 -4.30 -8.49
CA GLU A 7 6.58 -4.13 -7.23
C GLU A 7 6.66 -5.45 -6.45
N ALA A 8 5.55 -6.17 -6.32
CA ALA A 8 5.51 -7.48 -5.67
C ALA A 8 6.46 -8.48 -6.35
N ALA A 9 6.66 -8.37 -7.67
CA ALA A 9 7.57 -9.22 -8.41
C ALA A 9 9.05 -9.04 -8.01
N LYS A 10 9.42 -7.90 -7.42
CA LYS A 10 10.76 -7.60 -6.91
C LYS A 10 11.08 -8.29 -5.59
N CYS A 11 10.06 -8.77 -4.85
CA CYS A 11 10.26 -9.46 -3.59
C CYS A 11 11.13 -10.71 -3.76
N THR A 12 12.12 -10.88 -2.88
CA THR A 12 12.73 -12.20 -2.65
C THR A 12 11.68 -13.12 -2.02
N PRO A 13 11.30 -14.24 -2.67
CA PRO A 13 10.32 -15.18 -2.16
C PRO A 13 10.82 -15.94 -0.92
N THR A 14 9.91 -16.29 -0.01
CA THR A 14 10.20 -17.16 1.14
C THR A 14 9.01 -18.10 1.39
N LEU A 15 9.23 -19.15 2.16
CA LEU A 15 8.18 -20.10 2.57
C LEU A 15 7.28 -19.58 3.69
N ALA A 16 7.67 -18.50 4.36
CA ALA A 16 7.05 -18.04 5.61
C ALA A 16 6.29 -16.71 5.46
N ALA A 17 6.38 -16.05 4.31
CA ALA A 17 5.76 -14.75 4.11
C ALA A 17 5.43 -14.48 2.65
N PHE A 18 4.29 -13.83 2.40
CA PHE A 18 3.85 -13.50 1.06
C PHE A 18 4.68 -12.39 0.39
N CYS A 19 4.70 -12.40 -0.95
CA CYS A 19 5.23 -11.34 -1.80
C CYS A 19 4.13 -10.33 -2.12
N VAL A 20 4.13 -9.18 -1.46
CA VAL A 20 3.11 -8.15 -1.61
C VAL A 20 3.75 -6.92 -2.24
N GLY A 21 2.98 -6.21 -3.05
CA GLY A 21 3.37 -4.92 -3.61
C GLY A 21 2.30 -3.87 -3.35
N CYS A 22 2.75 -2.63 -3.18
CA CYS A 22 1.94 -1.49 -2.83
C CYS A 22 2.35 -0.26 -3.65
N VAL A 23 1.37 0.57 -4.02
CA VAL A 23 1.57 1.86 -4.69
C VAL A 23 0.64 2.88 -4.06
N ILE A 24 1.19 4.01 -3.62
CA ILE A 24 0.43 5.16 -3.13
C ILE A 24 0.36 6.20 -4.24
N THR A 25 -0.85 6.64 -4.56
CA THR A 25 -1.09 7.67 -5.57
C THR A 25 -1.98 8.77 -5.05
N THR A 26 -1.79 9.99 -5.52
CA THR A 26 -2.66 11.13 -5.19
C THR A 26 -3.11 11.77 -6.49
N ARG A 27 -4.38 12.16 -6.56
CA ARG A 27 -4.87 12.97 -7.69
C ARG A 27 -4.95 14.43 -7.24
N PRO A 28 -4.13 15.34 -7.80
CA PRO A 28 -4.28 16.77 -7.57
C PRO A 28 -5.69 17.25 -7.98
N PRO A 29 -6.31 18.21 -7.27
CA PRO A 29 -7.66 18.69 -7.57
C PRO A 29 -7.86 19.16 -9.02
N GLN A 30 -6.82 19.75 -9.62
CA GLN A 30 -6.85 20.33 -10.96
C GLN A 30 -6.31 19.37 -12.04
N SER A 31 -5.97 18.12 -11.68
CA SER A 31 -5.38 17.14 -12.59
C SER A 31 -6.37 16.02 -12.94
N THR A 32 -6.34 15.59 -14.20
CA THR A 32 -7.05 14.39 -14.66
C THR A 32 -6.26 13.10 -14.39
N SER A 33 -4.95 13.22 -14.16
CA SER A 33 -4.05 12.10 -13.89
C SER A 33 -3.65 12.04 -12.41
N SER A 34 -3.47 10.82 -11.92
CA SER A 34 -2.91 10.58 -10.59
C SER A 34 -1.38 10.58 -10.64
N VAL A 35 -0.76 11.12 -9.60
CA VAL A 35 0.69 11.12 -9.38
C VAL A 35 1.03 9.97 -8.44
N ILE A 36 2.12 9.25 -8.71
CA ILE A 36 2.64 8.22 -7.80
C ILE A 36 3.49 8.93 -6.74
N ILE A 37 3.13 8.75 -5.47
CA ILE A 37 3.89 9.27 -4.32
C ILE A 37 5.05 8.36 -4.00
N SER A 38 4.75 7.08 -3.85
CA SER A 38 5.71 6.06 -3.49
C SER A 38 5.19 4.69 -3.88
N THR A 39 6.12 3.75 -3.95
CA THR A 39 5.83 2.32 -4.11
C THR A 39 6.37 1.57 -2.90
N GLY A 40 6.03 0.30 -2.75
CA GLY A 40 6.63 -0.55 -1.73
C GLY A 40 6.45 -2.01 -2.08
N HIS A 41 7.38 -2.85 -1.68
CA HIS A 41 7.20 -4.30 -1.75
C HIS A 41 7.69 -4.98 -0.47
N SER A 42 7.17 -6.18 -0.17
CA SER A 42 7.56 -6.92 1.04
C SER A 42 9.07 -7.13 1.09
N ARG A 43 9.67 -6.91 2.27
CA ARG A 43 11.10 -7.07 2.54
C ARG A 43 12.02 -6.14 1.73
N GLU A 44 11.49 -5.03 1.22
CA GLU A 44 12.29 -4.00 0.52
C GLU A 44 13.25 -3.27 1.47
N LEU A 45 12.74 -2.78 2.60
CA LEU A 45 13.53 -2.09 3.62
C LEU A 45 13.99 -3.06 4.70
N LEU A 46 15.10 -2.73 5.36
CA LEU A 46 15.72 -3.54 6.42
C LEU A 46 14.69 -3.92 7.50
N GLY A 47 14.68 -5.21 7.87
CA GLY A 47 13.76 -5.77 8.85
C GLY A 47 12.58 -6.51 8.21
N ASN A 48 11.65 -7.01 9.03
CA ASN A 48 10.48 -7.75 8.55
C ASN A 48 9.37 -6.77 8.09
N THR A 49 9.62 -6.07 6.99
CA THR A 49 8.77 -5.00 6.47
C THR A 49 7.76 -5.50 5.44
N HIS A 50 6.56 -4.92 5.47
CA HIS A 50 5.48 -5.18 4.53
C HIS A 50 5.42 -4.09 3.46
N ALA A 51 4.77 -4.38 2.33
CA ALA A 51 4.71 -3.48 1.19
C ALA A 51 4.11 -2.11 1.53
N GLU A 52 3.00 -2.07 2.25
CA GLU A 52 2.32 -0.82 2.63
C GLU A 52 3.13 0.00 3.62
N ALA A 53 3.80 -0.66 4.56
CA ALA A 53 4.71 -0.02 5.51
C ALA A 53 5.90 0.62 4.78
N ASN A 54 6.48 -0.07 3.79
CA ASN A 54 7.58 0.45 2.99
C ASN A 54 7.13 1.64 2.12
N ALA A 55 5.95 1.56 1.51
CA ALA A 55 5.39 2.66 0.72
C ALA A 55 5.14 3.90 1.58
N LEU A 56 4.51 3.77 2.75
CA LEU A 56 4.30 4.87 3.68
C LEU A 56 5.63 5.44 4.19
N SER A 57 6.56 4.58 4.61
CA SER A 57 7.87 5.03 5.08
C SER A 57 8.60 5.85 4.04
N LYS A 58 8.63 5.41 2.78
CA LYS A 58 9.23 6.18 1.68
C LYS A 58 8.48 7.48 1.39
N ALA A 59 7.15 7.48 1.46
CA ALA A 59 6.35 8.70 1.31
C ALA A 59 6.76 9.77 2.34
N HIS A 60 6.90 9.39 3.61
CA HIS A 60 7.33 10.30 4.69
C HIS A 60 8.79 10.78 4.58
N THR A 61 9.62 10.15 3.75
CA THR A 61 11.00 10.59 3.50
C THR A 61 11.13 11.59 2.35
N LEU A 62 10.05 11.88 1.63
CA LEU A 62 10.09 12.82 0.51
C LEU A 62 10.44 14.22 0.99
N SER A 63 11.43 14.84 0.36
CA SER A 63 11.80 16.22 0.63
C SER A 63 10.79 17.19 0.02
N ILE A 64 10.79 18.44 0.51
CA ILE A 64 9.94 19.48 -0.05
C ILE A 64 10.18 19.70 -1.55
N ASP A 65 11.42 19.57 -2.03
CA ASP A 65 11.74 19.72 -3.45
C ASP A 65 11.19 18.56 -4.27
N GLN A 66 11.20 17.35 -3.73
CA GLN A 66 10.56 16.20 -4.37
C GLN A 66 9.04 16.37 -4.42
N LEU A 67 8.42 16.84 -3.34
CA LEU A 67 6.99 17.13 -3.32
C LEU A 67 6.61 18.23 -4.33
N ARG A 68 7.40 19.31 -4.43
CA ARG A 68 7.22 20.35 -5.46
C ARG A 68 7.31 19.79 -6.87
N ALA A 69 8.25 18.87 -7.11
CA ALA A 69 8.41 18.25 -8.42
C ALA A 69 7.21 17.35 -8.78
N LEU A 70 6.64 16.64 -7.79
CA LEU A 70 5.44 15.82 -7.96
C LEU A 70 4.16 16.66 -8.12
N PHE A 71 4.11 17.82 -7.46
CA PHE A 71 2.94 18.69 -7.38
C PHE A 71 3.29 20.15 -7.75
N PRO A 72 3.69 20.43 -8.99
CA PRO A 72 4.17 21.76 -9.39
C PRO A 72 3.07 22.83 -9.35
N THR A 73 1.80 22.43 -9.30
CA THR A 73 0.64 23.33 -9.29
C THR A 73 0.03 23.54 -7.90
N LEU A 74 0.52 22.84 -6.86
CA LEU A 74 0.02 23.03 -5.50
C LEU A 74 0.74 24.20 -4.82
N ASP A 75 -0.01 24.92 -3.99
CA ASP A 75 0.56 26.01 -3.20
C ASP A 75 1.50 25.45 -2.12
N SER A 76 2.52 26.24 -1.73
CA SER A 76 3.52 25.78 -0.78
C SER A 76 2.96 25.42 0.60
N SER A 77 1.81 25.98 0.99
CA SER A 77 1.10 25.63 2.22
C SER A 77 0.41 24.26 2.17
N GLU A 78 0.18 23.71 0.98
CA GLU A 78 -0.45 22.40 0.77
C GLU A 78 0.56 21.28 0.51
N LEU A 79 1.85 21.62 0.39
CA LEU A 79 2.96 20.68 0.20
C LEU A 79 3.40 20.05 1.53
N ASP A 80 2.45 19.42 2.20
CA ASP A 80 2.64 18.62 3.40
C ASP A 80 2.31 17.16 3.11
N ILE A 81 3.18 16.23 3.52
CA ILE A 81 3.03 14.82 3.17
C ILE A 81 1.78 14.19 3.82
N ASP A 82 1.44 14.58 5.04
CA ASP A 82 0.27 14.04 5.74
C ASP A 82 -1.03 14.49 5.06
N THR A 83 -1.06 15.76 4.64
CA THR A 83 -2.14 16.32 3.83
C THR A 83 -2.27 15.58 2.49
N ILE A 84 -1.17 15.35 1.77
CA ILE A 84 -1.15 14.61 0.51
C ILE A 84 -1.63 13.16 0.70
N LEU A 85 -1.17 12.47 1.75
CA LEU A 85 -1.58 11.10 2.08
C LEU A 85 -3.08 11.02 2.39
N SER A 86 -3.64 12.03 3.06
CA SER A 86 -5.08 12.07 3.36
C SER A 86 -5.98 12.09 2.12
N HIS A 87 -5.44 12.51 0.97
CA HIS A 87 -6.12 12.51 -0.32
C HIS A 87 -5.69 11.35 -1.23
N SER A 88 -4.90 10.42 -0.73
CA SER A 88 -4.28 9.36 -1.53
C SER A 88 -5.11 8.09 -1.64
N ASP A 89 -5.01 7.47 -2.81
CA ASP A 89 -5.43 6.10 -3.10
C ASP A 89 -4.23 5.16 -2.90
N VAL A 90 -4.45 4.07 -2.17
CA VAL A 90 -3.48 3.01 -1.95
C VAL A 90 -3.89 1.79 -2.75
N TYR A 91 -3.02 1.30 -3.62
CA TYR A 91 -3.21 0.02 -4.32
C TYR A 91 -2.31 -1.02 -3.69
N THR A 92 -2.88 -2.10 -3.15
CA THR A 92 -2.13 -3.22 -2.59
C THR A 92 -2.56 -4.53 -3.22
N THR A 93 -1.60 -5.40 -3.55
CA THR A 93 -1.91 -6.68 -4.20
C THR A 93 -2.62 -7.66 -3.29
N LEU A 94 -2.51 -7.50 -1.97
CA LEU A 94 -3.09 -8.37 -0.96
C LEU A 94 -3.74 -7.53 0.14
N GLU A 95 -4.74 -8.05 0.83
CA GLU A 95 -5.39 -7.35 1.94
C GLU A 95 -4.37 -6.88 3.00
N PRO A 96 -4.39 -5.59 3.41
CA PRO A 96 -3.48 -5.10 4.43
C PRO A 96 -3.65 -5.84 5.75
N CYS A 97 -2.56 -6.38 6.31
CA CYS A 97 -2.66 -7.17 7.53
C CYS A 97 -3.30 -6.41 8.71
N SER A 98 -4.13 -7.14 9.48
CA SER A 98 -4.81 -6.62 10.69
C SER A 98 -4.01 -6.82 11.98
N ILE A 99 -3.00 -7.70 11.96
CA ILE A 99 -2.12 -8.09 13.06
C ILE A 99 -0.69 -8.25 12.53
N ARG A 100 0.32 -7.92 13.34
CA ARG A 100 1.74 -8.19 13.06
C ARG A 100 2.46 -8.63 14.33
N THR A 101 3.38 -9.58 14.17
CA THR A 101 4.28 -10.06 15.24
C THR A 101 5.59 -9.27 15.31
N SER A 102 5.92 -8.50 14.26
CA SER A 102 7.22 -7.84 14.09
C SER A 102 7.38 -6.51 14.85
N GLY A 103 6.52 -6.20 15.83
CA GLY A 103 6.57 -4.96 16.64
C GLY A 103 6.17 -3.67 15.90
N LEU A 104 6.12 -3.69 14.57
CA LEU A 104 5.58 -2.60 13.75
C LEU A 104 4.06 -2.62 13.73
N ALA A 105 3.44 -1.45 13.59
CA ALA A 105 1.99 -1.35 13.44
C ALA A 105 1.48 -2.23 12.27
N PRO A 106 0.33 -2.91 12.43
CA PRO A 106 -0.35 -3.59 11.34
C PRO A 106 -0.58 -2.65 10.15
N CYS A 107 -0.52 -3.17 8.92
CA CYS A 107 -0.63 -2.35 7.72
C CYS A 107 -1.96 -1.59 7.68
N ALA A 108 -3.08 -2.25 8.05
CA ALA A 108 -4.37 -1.57 8.15
C ALA A 108 -4.32 -0.38 9.13
N ALA A 109 -3.72 -0.56 10.32
CA ALA A 109 -3.58 0.50 11.31
C ALA A 109 -2.68 1.65 10.83
N ALA A 110 -1.59 1.33 10.12
CA ALA A 110 -0.69 2.34 9.54
C ALA A 110 -1.39 3.18 8.46
N LEU A 111 -2.16 2.55 7.58
CA LEU A 111 -2.95 3.24 6.56
C LEU A 111 -4.04 4.14 7.17
N ILE A 112 -4.69 3.68 8.25
CA ILE A 112 -5.65 4.49 9.03
C ILE A 112 -4.95 5.69 9.67
N GLY A 113 -3.78 5.49 10.27
CA GLY A 113 -2.98 6.56 10.86
C GLY A 113 -2.57 7.62 9.84
N ALA A 114 -2.25 7.21 8.61
CA ALA A 114 -1.97 8.08 7.47
C ALA A 114 -3.23 8.71 6.85
N LYS A 115 -4.42 8.37 7.36
CA LYS A 115 -5.74 8.89 6.92
C LYS A 115 -5.99 8.76 5.43
N VAL A 116 -5.45 7.70 4.80
CA VAL A 116 -5.58 7.53 3.35
C VAL A 116 -7.04 7.52 2.94
N ARG A 117 -7.36 8.16 1.81
CA ARG A 117 -8.75 8.29 1.34
C ARG A 117 -9.36 6.94 1.03
N ARG A 118 -8.60 6.10 0.32
CA ARG A 118 -9.10 4.85 -0.25
C ARG A 118 -8.03 3.79 -0.38
N CYS A 119 -8.41 2.54 -0.13
CA CYS A 119 -7.58 1.36 -0.31
C CYS A 119 -8.21 0.44 -1.37
N ILE A 120 -7.50 0.21 -2.45
CA ILE A 120 -7.85 -0.67 -3.56
C ILE A 120 -7.05 -1.96 -3.42
N ILE A 121 -7.75 -3.06 -3.22
CA ILE A 121 -7.17 -4.36 -2.84
C ILE A 121 -7.32 -5.35 -3.98
N GLY A 122 -6.24 -6.06 -4.32
CA GLY A 122 -6.21 -7.04 -5.40
C GLY A 122 -6.87 -8.37 -5.05
N VAL A 123 -6.54 -8.94 -3.89
CA VAL A 123 -7.15 -10.17 -3.38
C VAL A 123 -7.19 -10.17 -1.86
N ALA A 124 -8.16 -10.87 -1.28
CA ALA A 124 -8.25 -11.04 0.17
C ALA A 124 -7.08 -11.89 0.71
N GLU A 125 -6.71 -11.69 1.97
CA GLU A 125 -5.77 -12.59 2.64
C GLU A 125 -6.36 -14.02 2.64
N PRO A 126 -5.60 -15.04 2.18
CA PRO A 126 -6.09 -16.40 2.22
C PRO A 126 -6.28 -16.93 3.64
N LEU A 127 -7.41 -17.61 3.87
CA LEU A 127 -7.80 -18.14 5.19
C LEU A 127 -6.85 -19.22 5.73
N ASP A 128 -6.08 -19.89 4.86
CA ASP A 128 -5.06 -20.86 5.22
C ASP A 128 -3.77 -20.22 5.74
N PHE A 129 -3.66 -18.89 5.69
CA PHE A 129 -2.54 -18.14 6.25
C PHE A 129 -2.90 -17.48 7.57
N VAL A 130 -3.79 -16.48 7.54
CA VAL A 130 -4.27 -15.74 8.71
C VAL A 130 -5.68 -15.24 8.44
N GLU A 131 -6.56 -15.32 9.45
CA GLU A 131 -7.85 -14.63 9.41
C GLU A 131 -7.62 -13.10 9.51
N CYS A 132 -7.59 -12.44 8.36
CA CYS A 132 -7.35 -11.01 8.26
C CYS A 132 -8.65 -10.21 8.44
N GLU A 133 -8.53 -9.07 9.11
CA GLU A 133 -9.64 -8.13 9.31
C GLU A 133 -9.29 -6.73 8.77
N GLY A 134 -8.31 -6.65 7.87
CA GLY A 134 -7.71 -5.39 7.44
C GLY A 134 -8.72 -4.49 6.72
N ALA A 135 -9.42 -5.06 5.75
CA ALA A 135 -10.46 -4.37 5.00
C ALA A 135 -11.61 -3.91 5.91
N ARG A 136 -11.99 -4.72 6.92
CA ARG A 136 -13.02 -4.35 7.91
C ARG A 136 -12.58 -3.14 8.73
N LYS A 137 -11.38 -3.20 9.32
CA LYS A 137 -10.81 -2.11 10.14
C LYS A 137 -10.67 -0.80 9.35
N LEU A 138 -10.27 -0.88 8.08
CA LEU A 138 -10.18 0.29 7.19
C LEU A 138 -11.55 0.94 6.98
N LYS A 139 -12.58 0.14 6.64
CA LYS A 139 -13.95 0.65 6.45
C LYS A 139 -14.50 1.31 7.71
N GLU A 140 -14.31 0.69 8.88
CA GLU A 140 -14.77 1.23 10.17
C GLU A 140 -14.10 2.55 10.54
N ALA A 141 -12.87 2.77 10.08
CA ALA A 141 -12.15 4.02 10.25
C ALA A 141 -12.47 5.09 9.18
N GLY A 142 -13.40 4.82 8.26
CA GLY A 142 -13.82 5.75 7.22
C GLY A 142 -12.97 5.74 5.95
N VAL A 143 -12.04 4.79 5.80
CA VAL A 143 -11.30 4.59 4.54
C VAL A 143 -12.19 3.86 3.54
N GLU A 144 -12.34 4.39 2.33
CA GLU A 144 -13.06 3.68 1.27
C GLU A 144 -12.27 2.42 0.89
N VAL A 145 -12.93 1.25 0.88
CA VAL A 145 -12.28 0.00 0.48
C VAL A 145 -12.92 -0.53 -0.80
N VAL A 146 -12.09 -0.72 -1.82
CA VAL A 146 -12.49 -1.24 -3.13
C VAL A 146 -11.75 -2.55 -3.40
N TRP A 147 -12.51 -3.62 -3.64
CA TRP A 147 -11.96 -4.88 -4.14
C TRP A 147 -11.88 -4.81 -5.66
N LEU A 148 -10.68 -4.95 -6.21
CA LEU A 148 -10.47 -4.85 -7.65
C LEU A 148 -10.72 -6.20 -8.33
N GLY A 149 -11.83 -6.29 -9.05
CA GLY A 149 -12.17 -7.48 -9.80
C GLY A 149 -11.26 -7.76 -11.00
N GLY A 150 -11.05 -9.04 -11.30
CA GLY A 150 -10.39 -9.54 -12.51
C GLY A 150 -8.87 -9.71 -12.40
N LEU A 151 -8.27 -9.51 -11.23
CA LEU A 151 -6.83 -9.70 -10.96
C LEU A 151 -6.56 -10.60 -9.73
N GLU A 152 -7.59 -11.20 -9.16
CA GLU A 152 -7.52 -11.96 -7.91
C GLU A 152 -6.53 -13.12 -8.00
N GLU A 153 -6.63 -13.93 -9.07
CA GLU A 153 -5.74 -15.08 -9.31
C GLU A 153 -4.28 -14.65 -9.46
N GLU A 154 -4.02 -13.57 -10.20
CA GLU A 154 -2.67 -13.05 -10.43
C GLU A 154 -2.07 -12.47 -9.15
N CYS A 155 -2.87 -11.72 -8.38
CA CYS A 155 -2.49 -11.22 -7.07
C CYS A 155 -2.17 -12.36 -6.10
N LEU A 156 -3.00 -13.40 -6.05
CA LEU A 156 -2.79 -14.55 -5.17
C LEU A 156 -1.57 -15.38 -5.59
N ALA A 157 -1.42 -15.66 -6.88
CA ALA A 157 -0.26 -16.37 -7.41
C ALA A 157 1.04 -15.61 -7.12
N THR A 158 1.02 -14.28 -7.26
CA THR A 158 2.16 -13.42 -6.92
C THR A 158 2.46 -13.49 -5.42
N ALA A 159 1.43 -13.38 -4.56
CA ALA A 159 1.57 -13.46 -3.11
C ALA A 159 2.24 -14.78 -2.67
N ARG A 160 1.80 -15.91 -3.24
CA ARG A 160 2.28 -17.25 -2.90
C ARG A 160 3.61 -17.65 -3.53
N ARG A 161 4.26 -16.78 -4.31
CA ARG A 161 5.63 -17.07 -4.80
C ARG A 161 6.51 -17.57 -3.67
N GLY A 162 7.08 -18.76 -3.85
CA GLY A 162 7.95 -19.41 -2.86
C GLY A 162 7.26 -20.37 -1.90
N HIS A 163 5.92 -20.47 -1.89
CA HIS A 163 5.18 -21.47 -1.14
C HIS A 163 4.98 -22.72 -2.02
N THR A 164 5.31 -23.90 -1.51
CA THR A 164 4.96 -25.18 -2.16
C THR A 164 3.47 -25.42 -2.02
N THR A 165 2.82 -25.68 -3.16
CA THR A 165 1.42 -26.12 -3.28
C THR A 165 1.14 -27.40 -2.52
#